data_AF-A0A6D0IJH7-F1
#
_entry.id   AF-A0A6D0IJH7-F1
#
_cell.length_a   1.000
_cell.length_b   1.000
_cell.length_c   1.000
_cell.angle_alpha   90.00
_cell.angle_beta   90.00
_cell.angle_gamma   90.00
#
_symmetry.space_group_name_H-M   'P 1'
#
loop_
_entity.id
_entity.type
_entity.pdbx_description
1 polymer ?
#
loop_
_entity_poly.entity_id
_entity_poly.type
_entity_poly.pdbx_seq_one_letter_code
_entity_poly.pdbx_strand_id
1 'polypeptide(L)'
;MTTHSDDSFAFAKDEIPAHHWVDLSDQETGIALIAKNKYGYRVKDQTLELTLLRSQHKPGEVVKADNYDNFLINNFADIGKQKFTFSLFPHHGDYRVGGVVNQAYIMNHPLQIVPVKPHPGELPPSLSFFAIDTNSVIIETIKLAEDGDGIIVRLYESYGLEISAMLSWVCNYHYVQYVDLQENKLDDSFYCNQYCNLEFKPFEIITLRLTQ
;
A
#
# COMPACT_ATOMS: atom_id res chain seq x y z
N MET A 1 16.41 -4.22 -8.02
CA MET A 1 17.43 -3.20 -7.69
C MET A 1 18.78 -3.88 -7.70
N THR A 2 19.83 -3.28 -8.26
CA THR A 2 21.17 -3.88 -8.23
C THR A 2 21.72 -3.80 -6.80
N THR A 3 21.98 -4.96 -6.18
CA THR A 3 22.56 -5.08 -4.82
C THR A 3 24.07 -4.83 -4.80
N HIS A 4 24.69 -4.80 -5.98
CA HIS A 4 26.08 -4.42 -6.21
C HIS A 4 26.14 -3.52 -7.45
N SER A 5 26.83 -2.40 -7.34
CA SER A 5 27.26 -1.61 -8.47
C SER A 5 28.40 -0.69 -8.03
N ASP A 6 29.45 -0.63 -8.83
CA ASP A 6 30.64 0.22 -8.63
C ASP A 6 30.50 1.59 -9.32
N ASP A 7 29.29 1.97 -9.75
CA ASP A 7 29.03 3.26 -10.38
C ASP A 7 28.62 4.37 -9.38
N SER A 8 28.78 5.63 -9.80
CA SER A 8 28.46 6.80 -8.98
C SER A 8 26.98 6.86 -8.55
N PHE A 9 26.09 6.22 -9.31
CA PHE A 9 24.66 6.13 -8.99
C PHE A 9 24.36 5.14 -7.85
N ALA A 10 25.14 4.07 -7.73
CA ALA A 10 25.06 3.15 -6.59
C ALA A 10 25.59 3.77 -5.31
N PHE A 11 26.69 4.54 -5.39
CA PHE A 11 27.20 5.33 -4.27
C PHE A 11 26.20 6.39 -3.78
N ALA A 12 25.34 6.91 -4.66
CA ALA A 12 24.30 7.88 -4.31
C ALA A 12 23.04 7.24 -3.69
N LYS A 13 22.88 5.91 -3.74
CA LYS A 13 21.72 5.16 -3.21
C LYS A 13 22.01 4.56 -1.84
N ASP A 14 22.52 5.38 -0.92
CA ASP A 14 22.79 4.93 0.46
C ASP A 14 21.50 4.68 1.25
N GLU A 15 20.40 5.38 0.90
CA GLU A 15 19.05 5.17 1.44
C GLU A 15 18.04 5.30 0.28
N ILE A 16 17.08 4.39 0.21
CA ILE A 16 16.04 4.33 -0.82
C ILE A 16 14.65 4.55 -0.18
N PRO A 17 13.78 5.32 -0.86
CA PRO A 17 12.39 5.43 -0.43
C PRO A 17 11.63 4.15 -0.82
N ALA A 18 10.92 3.56 0.14
CA ALA A 18 9.92 2.53 -0.13
C ALA A 18 8.71 2.73 0.79
N HIS A 19 7.50 2.43 0.31
CA HIS A 19 6.27 2.77 1.04
C HIS A 19 5.98 1.82 2.20
N HIS A 20 6.00 0.51 1.93
CA HIS A 20 5.54 -0.49 2.89
C HIS A 20 6.54 -1.63 3.12
N TRP A 21 7.39 -1.93 2.14
CA TRP A 21 8.28 -3.08 2.18
C TRP A 21 9.46 -2.91 1.21
N VAL A 22 10.52 -3.68 1.47
CA VAL A 22 11.57 -4.03 0.51
C VAL A 22 11.75 -5.55 0.53
N ASP A 23 12.08 -6.13 -0.61
CA ASP A 23 12.27 -7.57 -0.75
C ASP A 23 13.66 -7.90 -1.29
N LEU A 24 14.27 -8.94 -0.72
CA LEU A 24 15.49 -9.56 -1.23
C LEU A 24 15.20 -11.04 -1.45
N SER A 25 15.08 -11.44 -2.70
CA SER A 25 14.71 -12.78 -3.09
C SER A 25 15.48 -13.26 -4.32
N ASP A 26 15.58 -14.58 -4.45
CA ASP A 26 15.88 -15.28 -5.68
C ASP A 26 14.62 -16.01 -6.19
N GLN A 27 14.77 -17.00 -7.09
CA GLN A 27 13.62 -17.75 -7.62
C GLN A 27 13.05 -18.79 -6.66
N GLU A 28 13.76 -19.14 -5.57
CA GLU A 28 13.39 -20.21 -4.65
C GLU A 28 12.99 -19.69 -3.26
N THR A 29 13.66 -18.65 -2.77
CA THR A 29 13.43 -18.08 -1.44
C THR A 29 13.66 -16.58 -1.39
N GLY A 30 13.03 -15.93 -0.42
CA GLY A 30 13.21 -14.51 -0.17
C GLY A 30 12.95 -14.13 1.28
N ILE A 31 13.35 -12.91 1.59
CA ILE A 31 13.03 -12.24 2.84
C ILE A 31 12.63 -10.80 2.56
N ALA A 32 11.41 -10.46 2.98
CA ALA A 32 10.92 -9.11 2.92
C ALA A 32 11.07 -8.41 4.29
N LEU A 33 11.50 -7.15 4.26
CA LEU A 33 11.43 -6.25 5.39
C LEU A 33 10.24 -5.31 5.20
N ILE A 34 9.18 -5.54 5.97
CA ILE A 34 7.93 -4.78 5.91
C ILE A 34 7.91 -3.81 7.08
N ALA A 35 7.62 -2.53 6.84
CA ALA A 35 7.49 -1.55 7.92
C ALA A 35 6.18 -0.78 7.86
N LYS A 36 5.71 -0.38 9.06
CA LYS A 36 4.56 0.51 9.22
C LYS A 36 5.06 1.93 9.47
N ASN A 37 4.65 2.86 8.61
CA ASN A 37 4.98 4.28 8.71
C ASN A 37 6.52 4.53 8.77
N LYS A 38 7.28 3.79 7.95
CA LYS A 38 8.72 4.00 7.74
C LYS A 38 9.04 3.85 6.27
N TYR A 39 9.87 4.78 5.79
CA TYR A 39 10.08 4.97 4.36
C TYR A 39 11.54 4.88 3.94
N GLY A 40 12.46 4.92 4.89
CA GLY A 40 13.90 4.87 4.64
C GLY A 40 14.42 3.45 4.76
N TYR A 41 14.84 2.86 3.65
CA TYR A 41 15.40 1.51 3.60
C TYR A 41 16.77 1.56 2.95
N ARG A 42 17.57 0.52 3.17
CA ARG A 42 18.81 0.30 2.42
C ARG A 42 18.99 -1.19 2.20
N VAL A 43 19.44 -1.54 0.99
CA VAL A 43 19.74 -2.91 0.60
C VAL A 43 21.15 -2.93 0.03
N LYS A 44 22.09 -3.53 0.76
CA LYS A 44 23.50 -3.58 0.35
C LYS A 44 24.15 -4.86 0.86
N ASP A 45 24.92 -5.53 0.01
CA ASP A 45 25.69 -6.73 0.38
C ASP A 45 24.85 -7.77 1.14
N GLN A 46 23.65 -8.07 0.60
CA GLN A 46 22.65 -8.99 1.17
C GLN A 46 22.11 -8.59 2.56
N THR A 47 22.33 -7.34 2.97
CA THR A 47 21.82 -6.78 4.22
C THR A 47 20.63 -5.87 3.94
N LEU A 48 19.52 -6.10 4.66
CA LEU A 48 18.35 -5.23 4.70
C LEU A 48 18.45 -4.33 5.93
N GLU A 49 18.41 -3.02 5.71
CA GLU A 49 18.40 -2.03 6.78
C GLU A 49 17.12 -1.17 6.70
N LEU A 50 16.61 -0.78 7.87
CA LEU A 50 15.47 0.12 8.03
C LEU A 50 15.88 1.29 8.90
N THR A 51 15.80 2.50 8.35
CA THR A 51 15.99 3.73 9.12
C THR A 51 14.79 3.92 10.05
N LEU A 52 14.98 3.66 11.35
CA LEU A 52 13.91 3.84 12.34
C LEU A 52 13.69 5.30 12.71
N LEU A 53 14.75 6.08 12.88
CA LEU A 53 14.65 7.48 13.24
C LEU A 53 15.92 8.22 12.86
N ARG A 54 15.78 9.48 12.46
CA ARG A 54 16.89 10.41 12.29
C ARG A 54 16.55 11.72 12.99
N SER A 55 17.08 11.92 14.20
CA SER A 55 16.90 13.18 14.95
C SER A 55 17.87 14.23 14.41
N GLN A 56 17.35 15.18 13.65
CA GLN A 56 18.10 16.30 13.09
C GLN A 56 17.96 17.54 13.97
N HIS A 57 18.87 18.51 13.80
CA HIS A 57 18.67 19.83 14.38
C HIS A 57 17.40 20.47 13.82
N LYS A 58 16.63 21.15 14.66
CA LYS A 58 15.45 21.90 14.20
C LYS A 58 15.89 23.04 13.28
N PRO A 59 15.08 23.40 12.28
CA PRO A 59 15.36 24.59 11.49
C PRO A 59 15.35 25.84 12.39
N GLY A 60 16.30 26.74 12.19
CA GLY A 60 16.44 27.97 12.96
C GLY A 60 17.70 28.02 13.83
N GLU A 61 17.81 29.07 14.64
CA GLU A 61 18.94 29.27 15.55
C GLU A 61 18.87 28.35 16.78
N VAL A 62 20.04 28.02 17.32
CA VAL A 62 20.16 27.22 18.55
C VAL A 62 19.59 28.02 19.73
N VAL A 63 18.56 27.50 20.37
CA VAL A 63 17.97 28.03 21.59
C VAL A 63 18.84 27.64 22.78
N LYS A 64 19.39 28.63 23.49
CA LYS A 64 20.06 28.39 24.78
C LYS A 64 19.01 27.97 25.81
N ALA A 65 19.33 26.95 26.60
CA ALA A 65 18.46 26.46 27.64
C ALA A 65 19.18 26.40 29.00
N ASP A 66 18.39 26.42 30.06
CA ASP A 66 18.79 26.34 31.46
C ASP A 66 19.35 24.97 31.86
N ASN A 67 19.00 23.91 31.11
CA ASN A 67 19.50 22.56 31.32
C ASN A 67 19.58 21.76 30.00
N TYR A 68 20.23 20.60 30.06
CA TYR A 68 20.50 19.77 28.89
C TYR A 68 19.22 19.16 28.26
N ASP A 69 18.25 18.75 29.07
CA ASP A 69 17.01 18.16 28.57
C ASP A 69 16.18 19.21 27.79
N ASN A 70 16.07 20.41 28.33
CA ASN A 70 15.46 21.55 27.65
C ASN A 70 16.27 21.93 26.41
N PHE A 71 17.60 21.84 26.43
CA PHE A 71 18.41 22.07 25.25
C PHE A 71 18.07 21.07 24.13
N LEU A 72 17.99 19.77 24.44
CA LEU A 72 17.66 18.74 23.46
C LEU A 72 16.25 18.95 22.87
N ILE A 73 15.25 19.11 23.73
CA ILE A 73 13.84 19.27 23.31
C ILE A 73 13.65 20.51 22.45
N ASN A 74 14.38 21.60 22.71
CA ASN A 74 14.26 22.83 21.94
C ASN A 74 15.03 22.82 20.62
N ASN A 75 16.14 22.09 20.53
CA ASN A 75 17.06 22.18 19.39
C ASN A 75 17.05 20.98 18.45
N PHE A 76 16.51 19.84 18.86
CA PHE A 76 16.49 18.62 18.05
C PHE A 76 15.07 18.12 17.79
N ALA A 77 14.85 17.54 16.61
CA ALA A 77 13.59 16.91 16.24
C ALA A 77 13.43 15.54 16.91
N ASP A 78 12.18 15.08 17.00
CA ASP A 78 11.82 13.71 17.40
C ASP A 78 12.28 13.24 18.79
N ILE A 79 12.61 14.18 19.68
CA ILE A 79 12.92 13.89 21.09
C ILE A 79 11.66 13.38 21.80
N GLY A 80 11.77 12.19 22.40
CA GLY A 80 10.69 11.58 23.16
C GLY A 80 10.59 10.07 22.92
N LYS A 81 9.47 9.48 23.38
CA LYS A 81 9.19 8.05 23.18
C LYS A 81 8.64 7.82 21.78
N GLN A 82 9.30 6.95 21.02
CA GLN A 82 8.87 6.53 19.69
C GLN A 82 8.47 5.05 19.71
N LYS A 83 7.47 4.67 18.92
CA LYS A 83 7.07 3.29 18.70
C LYS A 83 7.22 2.94 17.23
N PHE A 84 7.97 1.89 16.95
CA PHE A 84 8.19 1.38 15.60
C PHE A 84 7.58 -0.01 15.46
N THR A 85 7.06 -0.31 14.29
CA THR A 85 6.49 -1.63 13.96
C THR A 85 6.98 -2.02 12.58
N PHE A 86 7.68 -3.14 12.52
CA PHE A 86 8.22 -3.74 11.32
C PHE A 86 8.25 -5.25 11.50
N SER A 87 8.35 -5.98 10.39
CA SER A 87 8.39 -7.43 10.36
C SER A 87 9.42 -7.89 9.35
N LEU A 88 10.17 -8.94 9.71
CA LEU A 88 10.88 -9.76 8.76
C LEU A 88 9.93 -10.87 8.31
N PHE A 89 9.77 -11.02 7.01
CA PHE A 89 8.84 -11.96 6.41
C PHE A 89 9.59 -12.86 5.43
N PRO A 90 10.10 -14.02 5.89
CA PRO A 90 10.67 -15.04 5.02
C PRO A 90 9.56 -15.67 4.17
N HIS A 91 9.84 -15.91 2.89
CA HIS A 91 8.88 -16.53 1.99
C HIS A 91 9.56 -17.41 0.93
N HIS A 92 8.74 -18.19 0.22
CA HIS A 92 9.15 -18.95 -0.95
C HIS A 92 9.07 -18.10 -2.21
N GLY A 93 9.97 -18.37 -3.15
CA GLY A 93 10.09 -17.67 -4.42
C GLY A 93 10.34 -16.17 -4.25
N ASP A 94 9.95 -15.42 -5.28
CA ASP A 94 10.00 -13.96 -5.27
C ASP A 94 8.85 -13.33 -4.46
N TYR A 95 8.83 -11.99 -4.37
CA TYR A 95 7.80 -11.24 -3.66
C TYR A 95 6.36 -11.54 -4.12
N ARG A 96 6.17 -12.02 -5.36
CA ARG A 96 4.86 -12.33 -5.95
C ARG A 96 4.34 -13.65 -5.40
N VAL A 97 5.16 -14.70 -5.47
CA VAL A 97 4.85 -16.02 -4.93
C VAL A 97 4.73 -15.96 -3.41
N GLY A 98 5.62 -15.21 -2.76
CA GLY A 98 5.59 -15.00 -1.32
C GLY A 98 4.40 -14.17 -0.81
N GLY A 99 3.67 -13.48 -1.69
CA GLY A 99 2.53 -12.65 -1.31
C GLY A 99 2.91 -11.43 -0.47
N VAL A 100 4.12 -10.90 -0.66
CA VAL A 100 4.69 -9.81 0.15
C VAL A 100 3.81 -8.55 0.09
N VAL A 101 3.27 -8.23 -1.10
CA VAL A 101 2.39 -7.07 -1.30
C VAL A 101 1.18 -7.15 -0.36
N ASN A 102 0.46 -8.28 -0.35
CA ASN A 102 -0.71 -8.48 0.50
C ASN A 102 -0.37 -8.44 2.00
N GLN A 103 0.73 -9.07 2.40
CA GLN A 103 1.18 -9.01 3.81
C GLN A 103 1.52 -7.58 4.25
N ALA A 104 2.12 -6.80 3.36
CA ALA A 104 2.40 -5.40 3.62
C ALA A 104 1.13 -4.57 3.79
N TYR A 105 0.09 -4.81 2.98
CA TYR A 105 -1.23 -4.20 3.18
C TYR A 105 -1.85 -4.62 4.52
N ILE A 106 -1.90 -5.91 4.83
CA ILE A 106 -2.46 -6.43 6.09
C ILE A 106 -1.82 -5.76 7.32
N MET A 107 -0.50 -5.57 7.31
CA MET A 107 0.22 -4.93 8.42
C MET A 107 -0.10 -3.43 8.54
N ASN A 108 -0.28 -2.75 7.39
CA ASN A 108 -0.53 -1.31 7.35
C ASN A 108 -2.02 -0.96 7.57
N HIS A 109 -2.94 -1.87 7.30
CA HIS A 109 -4.39 -1.70 7.43
C HIS A 109 -4.98 -2.64 8.50
N PRO A 110 -4.94 -2.25 9.79
CA PRO A 110 -5.40 -3.12 10.87
C PRO A 110 -6.92 -3.34 10.83
N LEU A 111 -7.34 -4.56 11.15
CA LEU A 111 -8.76 -4.93 11.28
C LEU A 111 -9.48 -4.01 12.27
N GLN A 112 -10.63 -3.48 11.86
CA GLN A 112 -11.52 -2.72 12.72
C GLN A 112 -12.48 -3.66 13.44
N ILE A 113 -12.47 -3.64 14.77
CA ILE A 113 -13.34 -4.48 15.59
C ILE A 113 -14.37 -3.58 16.26
N VAL A 114 -15.65 -3.77 15.92
CA VAL A 114 -16.76 -3.02 16.50
C VAL A 114 -17.69 -4.01 17.21
N PRO A 115 -17.79 -3.96 18.55
CA PRO A 115 -18.70 -4.84 19.28
C PRO A 115 -20.15 -4.44 19.01
N VAL A 116 -20.97 -5.44 18.68
CA VAL A 116 -22.41 -5.26 18.43
C VAL A 116 -23.23 -6.14 19.37
N LYS A 117 -24.43 -5.68 19.74
CA LYS A 117 -25.41 -6.52 20.43
C LYS A 117 -26.21 -7.31 19.39
N PRO A 118 -26.70 -8.52 19.70
CA PRO A 118 -27.60 -9.23 18.80
C PRO A 118 -28.82 -8.37 18.42
N HIS A 119 -29.09 -8.25 17.13
CA HIS A 119 -30.24 -7.55 16.57
C HIS A 119 -30.63 -8.20 15.23
N PRO A 120 -31.88 -8.05 14.77
CA PRO A 120 -32.25 -8.41 13.41
C PRO A 120 -31.52 -7.51 12.39
N GLY A 121 -31.22 -8.03 11.21
CA GLY A 121 -30.58 -7.30 10.11
C GLY A 121 -30.84 -7.99 8.78
N GLU A 122 -30.77 -7.22 7.69
CA GLU A 122 -31.01 -7.72 6.32
C GLU A 122 -29.75 -8.34 5.71
N LEU A 123 -28.57 -7.97 6.20
CA LEU A 123 -27.29 -8.49 5.72
C LEU A 123 -26.91 -9.81 6.40
N PRO A 124 -26.24 -10.73 5.69
CA PRO A 124 -25.76 -11.97 6.30
C PRO A 124 -24.64 -11.69 7.31
N PRO A 125 -24.36 -12.64 8.23
CA PRO A 125 -23.30 -12.49 9.24
C PRO A 125 -21.88 -12.29 8.67
N SER A 126 -21.64 -12.71 7.43
CA SER A 126 -20.38 -12.53 6.71
C SER A 126 -20.69 -12.07 5.30
N LEU A 127 -20.06 -10.97 4.89
CA LEU A 127 -20.28 -10.34 3.59
C LEU A 127 -19.01 -9.63 3.12
N SER A 128 -18.65 -9.83 1.85
CA SER A 128 -17.64 -9.03 1.16
C SER A 128 -18.35 -8.00 0.30
N PHE A 129 -18.04 -6.71 0.49
CA PHE A 129 -18.59 -5.64 -0.34
C PHE A 129 -18.00 -5.64 -1.75
N PHE A 130 -16.70 -5.94 -1.84
CA PHE A 130 -15.94 -6.06 -3.08
C PHE A 130 -14.97 -7.25 -2.95
N ALA A 131 -14.70 -7.93 -4.06
CA ALA A 131 -13.71 -8.99 -4.15
C ALA A 131 -13.06 -9.02 -5.54
N ILE A 132 -11.78 -9.39 -5.57
CA ILE A 132 -10.98 -9.66 -6.77
C ILE A 132 -10.48 -11.10 -6.66
N ASP A 133 -10.44 -11.83 -7.77
CA ASP A 133 -10.16 -13.27 -7.79
C ASP A 133 -8.66 -13.63 -7.89
N THR A 134 -7.79 -12.63 -7.82
CA THR A 134 -6.35 -12.78 -7.94
C THR A 134 -5.60 -11.93 -6.92
N ASN A 135 -4.40 -12.37 -6.53
CA ASN A 135 -3.49 -11.63 -5.66
C ASN A 135 -2.65 -10.59 -6.40
N SER A 136 -2.59 -10.66 -7.73
CA SER A 136 -1.77 -9.74 -8.54
C SER A 136 -2.41 -8.36 -8.68
N VAL A 137 -3.73 -8.24 -8.51
CA VAL A 137 -4.48 -6.99 -8.60
C VAL A 137 -4.97 -6.58 -7.22
N ILE A 138 -4.69 -5.35 -6.82
CA ILE A 138 -5.09 -4.79 -5.53
C ILE A 138 -6.22 -3.79 -5.73
N ILE A 139 -7.29 -3.93 -4.95
CA ILE A 139 -8.32 -2.89 -4.82
C ILE A 139 -7.76 -1.84 -3.84
N GLU A 140 -7.27 -0.74 -4.38
CA GLU A 140 -6.57 0.30 -3.61
C GLU A 140 -7.54 1.31 -3.01
N THR A 141 -8.61 1.66 -3.73
CA THR A 141 -9.56 2.66 -3.25
C THR A 141 -10.98 2.25 -3.57
N ILE A 142 -11.86 2.39 -2.57
CA ILE A 142 -13.30 2.41 -2.73
C ILE A 142 -13.81 3.67 -2.05
N LYS A 143 -14.49 4.54 -2.80
CA LYS A 143 -15.09 5.76 -2.25
C LYS A 143 -16.36 6.14 -3.00
N LEU A 144 -17.16 7.04 -2.43
CA LEU A 144 -18.24 7.70 -3.17
C LEU A 144 -17.66 8.60 -4.28
N ALA A 145 -18.35 8.70 -5.41
CA ALA A 145 -18.02 9.69 -6.46
C ALA A 145 -18.11 11.12 -5.91
N GLU A 146 -17.28 12.03 -6.41
CA GLU A 146 -17.23 13.43 -5.94
C GLU A 146 -18.53 14.19 -6.20
N ASP A 147 -19.22 13.86 -7.30
CA ASP A 147 -20.54 14.41 -7.64
C ASP A 147 -21.71 13.74 -6.89
N GLY A 148 -21.41 12.74 -6.05
CA GLY A 148 -22.38 12.00 -5.25
C GLY A 148 -23.13 10.89 -5.99
N ASP A 149 -22.85 10.66 -7.28
CA ASP A 149 -23.53 9.64 -8.07
C ASP A 149 -22.64 8.42 -8.34
N GLY A 150 -22.81 7.41 -7.50
CA GLY A 150 -22.14 6.12 -7.63
C GLY A 150 -20.90 5.96 -6.75
N ILE A 151 -20.15 4.87 -7.02
CA ILE A 151 -18.95 4.49 -6.29
C ILE A 151 -17.77 4.47 -7.24
N ILE A 152 -16.64 5.01 -6.79
CA ILE A 152 -15.34 4.91 -7.45
C ILE A 152 -14.58 3.73 -6.86
N VAL A 153 -14.12 2.85 -7.73
CA VAL A 153 -13.23 1.72 -7.39
C VAL A 153 -11.95 1.88 -8.19
N ARG A 154 -10.82 1.96 -7.49
CA ARG A 154 -9.48 2.04 -8.11
C ARG A 154 -8.73 0.76 -7.81
N LEU A 155 -8.20 0.16 -8.86
CA LEU A 155 -7.41 -1.06 -8.81
C LEU A 155 -6.08 -0.85 -9.52
N TYR A 156 -5.07 -1.62 -9.14
CA TYR A 156 -3.83 -1.67 -9.90
C TYR A 156 -3.22 -3.07 -9.92
N GLU A 157 -2.52 -3.38 -11.01
CA GLU A 157 -1.73 -4.60 -11.15
C GLU A 157 -0.36 -4.41 -10.47
N SER A 158 0.00 -5.31 -9.57
CA SER A 158 1.12 -5.12 -8.62
C SER A 158 2.34 -5.98 -8.94
N TYR A 159 2.22 -6.94 -9.85
CA TYR A 159 3.24 -7.95 -10.14
C TYR A 159 3.98 -7.69 -11.47
N GLY A 160 3.54 -6.73 -12.28
CA GLY A 160 4.11 -6.41 -13.59
C GLY A 160 3.71 -7.40 -14.67
N LEU A 161 2.50 -7.96 -14.58
CA LEU A 161 1.98 -8.98 -15.49
C LEU A 161 0.83 -8.43 -16.34
N GLU A 162 0.66 -8.99 -17.52
CA GLU A 162 -0.60 -8.87 -18.27
C GLU A 162 -1.57 -9.94 -17.76
N ILE A 163 -2.76 -9.55 -17.30
CA ILE A 163 -3.68 -10.46 -16.60
C ILE A 163 -5.15 -10.03 -16.74
N SER A 164 -6.03 -11.02 -16.85
CA SER A 164 -7.48 -10.85 -16.68
C SER A 164 -7.86 -11.13 -15.23
N ALA A 165 -8.58 -10.22 -14.60
CA ALA A 165 -9.03 -10.33 -13.20
C ALA A 165 -10.52 -10.05 -13.08
N MET A 166 -11.24 -10.88 -12.32
CA MET A 166 -12.68 -10.74 -12.10
C MET A 166 -12.95 -9.92 -10.84
N LEU A 167 -13.44 -8.70 -11.02
CA LEU A 167 -13.95 -7.85 -9.95
C LEU A 167 -15.43 -8.19 -9.69
N SER A 168 -15.81 -8.35 -8.43
CA SER A 168 -17.20 -8.56 -7.99
C SER A 168 -17.55 -7.66 -6.81
N TRP A 169 -18.83 -7.32 -6.67
CA TRP A 169 -19.37 -6.48 -5.58
C TRP A 169 -20.79 -6.91 -5.20
N VAL A 170 -21.32 -6.44 -4.06
CA VAL A 170 -22.69 -6.82 -3.66
C VAL A 170 -23.75 -5.75 -3.96
N CYS A 171 -23.34 -4.51 -4.22
CA CYS A 171 -24.26 -3.40 -4.46
C CYS A 171 -25.00 -3.56 -5.80
N ASN A 172 -26.24 -3.06 -5.88
CA ASN A 172 -27.05 -3.10 -7.10
C ASN A 172 -26.62 -2.03 -8.13
N TYR A 173 -25.36 -2.10 -8.55
CA TYR A 173 -24.78 -1.27 -9.60
C TYR A 173 -24.47 -2.14 -10.81
N HIS A 174 -25.01 -1.74 -11.96
CA HIS A 174 -24.94 -2.51 -13.21
C HIS A 174 -24.21 -1.77 -14.32
N TYR A 175 -24.07 -0.44 -14.21
CA TYR A 175 -23.33 0.34 -15.18
C TYR A 175 -21.92 0.63 -14.69
N VAL A 176 -20.94 0.27 -15.50
CA VAL A 176 -19.51 0.45 -15.23
C VAL A 176 -18.94 1.39 -16.27
N GLN A 177 -18.34 2.48 -15.80
CA GLN A 177 -17.70 3.51 -16.63
C GLN A 177 -16.23 3.61 -16.25
N TYR A 178 -15.33 3.47 -17.23
CA TYR A 178 -13.92 3.80 -17.00
C TYR A 178 -13.79 5.31 -16.82
N VAL A 179 -13.01 5.70 -15.82
CA VAL A 179 -12.71 7.10 -15.53
C VAL A 179 -11.22 7.29 -15.28
N ASP A 180 -10.73 8.52 -15.45
CA ASP A 180 -9.37 8.86 -15.04
C ASP A 180 -9.25 9.03 -13.50
N LEU A 181 -8.06 9.39 -13.01
CA LEU A 181 -7.83 9.58 -11.57
C LEU A 181 -8.61 10.75 -10.95
N GLN A 182 -9.12 11.67 -11.78
CA GLN A 182 -9.96 12.81 -11.42
C GLN A 182 -11.46 12.54 -11.69
N GLU A 183 -11.83 11.28 -11.95
CA GLU A 183 -13.22 10.84 -12.21
C GLU A 183 -13.82 11.37 -13.54
N ASN A 184 -12.98 11.89 -14.44
CA ASN A 184 -13.43 12.26 -15.78
C ASN A 184 -13.72 11.01 -16.59
N LYS A 185 -14.86 10.99 -17.29
CA LYS A 185 -15.30 9.86 -18.11
C LYS A 185 -14.32 9.58 -19.26
N LEU A 186 -14.00 8.31 -19.43
CA LEU A 186 -13.32 7.78 -20.62
C LEU A 186 -14.36 7.19 -21.58
N ASP A 187 -13.94 6.80 -22.78
CA ASP A 187 -14.90 6.33 -23.81
C ASP A 187 -15.50 4.95 -23.48
N ASP A 188 -14.79 4.13 -22.70
CA ASP A 188 -15.19 2.75 -22.42
C ASP A 188 -16.20 2.66 -21.26
N SER A 189 -17.34 2.05 -21.54
CA SER A 189 -18.34 1.70 -20.53
C SER A 189 -19.12 0.46 -20.95
N PHE A 190 -19.70 -0.23 -19.96
CA PHE A 190 -20.48 -1.43 -20.21
C PHE A 190 -21.49 -1.68 -19.09
N TYR A 191 -22.50 -2.49 -19.42
CA TYR A 191 -23.40 -3.04 -18.42
C TYR A 191 -22.95 -4.44 -18.03
N CYS A 192 -23.00 -4.74 -16.74
CA CYS A 192 -22.78 -6.07 -16.22
C CYS A 192 -23.73 -6.36 -15.05
N ASN A 193 -23.65 -7.60 -14.56
CA ASN A 193 -24.25 -7.91 -13.27
C ASN A 193 -23.34 -7.35 -12.16
N GLN A 194 -23.33 -7.98 -11.00
CA GLN A 194 -22.51 -7.62 -9.85
C GLN A 194 -21.04 -8.09 -9.97
N TYR A 195 -20.56 -8.29 -11.21
CA TYR A 195 -19.19 -8.69 -11.52
C TYR A 195 -18.80 -8.32 -12.95
N CYS A 196 -17.51 -8.10 -13.18
CA CYS A 196 -16.93 -7.90 -14.50
C CYS A 196 -15.48 -8.40 -14.58
N ASN A 197 -15.04 -8.78 -15.78
CA ASN A 197 -13.64 -9.09 -16.04
C ASN A 197 -12.93 -7.84 -16.55
N LEU A 198 -11.76 -7.58 -15.99
CA LEU A 198 -10.91 -6.44 -16.31
C LEU A 198 -9.58 -6.98 -16.83
N GLU A 199 -9.13 -6.46 -17.96
CA GLU A 199 -7.82 -6.76 -18.52
C GLU A 199 -6.83 -5.69 -18.07
N PHE A 200 -5.74 -6.11 -17.44
CA PHE A 200 -4.67 -5.24 -16.97
C PHE A 200 -3.39 -5.49 -17.78
N LYS A 201 -2.73 -4.39 -18.15
CA LYS A 201 -1.32 -4.38 -18.56
C LYS A 201 -0.40 -4.36 -17.33
N PRO A 202 0.89 -4.70 -17.50
CA PRO A 202 1.88 -4.60 -16.42
C PRO A 202 1.86 -3.23 -15.71
N PHE A 203 1.62 -3.24 -14.39
CA PHE A 203 1.53 -2.05 -13.54
C PHE A 203 0.43 -1.04 -13.90
N GLU A 204 -0.60 -1.46 -14.64
CA GLU A 204 -1.71 -0.59 -15.01
C GLU A 204 -2.59 -0.26 -13.81
N ILE A 205 -3.10 0.98 -13.80
CA ILE A 205 -4.09 1.47 -12.84
C ILE A 205 -5.40 1.63 -13.60
N ILE A 206 -6.44 0.96 -13.12
CA ILE A 206 -7.81 1.09 -13.64
C ILE A 206 -8.64 1.79 -12.57
N THR A 207 -9.37 2.84 -12.97
CA THR A 207 -10.39 3.48 -12.12
C THR A 207 -11.75 3.32 -12.78
N LEU A 208 -12.69 2.75 -12.03
CA LEU A 208 -14.06 2.50 -12.46
C LEU A 208 -15.02 3.33 -11.63
N ARG A 209 -16.06 3.85 -12.28
CA ARG A 209 -17.26 4.38 -11.65
C ARG A 209 -18.40 3.40 -11.83
N LEU A 210 -19.00 2.98 -10.73
CA LEU A 210 -20.14 2.08 -10.67
C LEU A 210 -21.41 2.87 -10.34
N THR A 211 -22.42 2.79 -11.20
CA THR A 211 -23.73 3.40 -11.00
C THR A 211 -24.85 2.38 -11.25
N GLN A 212 -26.09 2.75 -10.90
CA GLN A 212 -27.25 1.86 -11.06
C GLN A 212 -27.50 1.54 -12.53
#